data_AF-A0A7S0NSN0-F1
#
_entry.id   AF-A0A7S0NSN0-F1
#
_cell.length_a   1.000
_cell.length_b   1.000
_cell.length_c   1.000
_cell.angle_alpha   90.00
_cell.angle_beta   90.00
_cell.angle_gamma   90.00
#
_symmetry.space_group_name_H-M   'P 1'
#
loop_
_entity.id
_entity.type
_entity.pdbx_description
1 polymer ?
#
loop_
_entity_poly.entity_id
_entity_poly.type
_entity_poly.pdbx_seq_one_letter_code
_entity_poly.pdbx_strand_id
1 'polypeptide(L)'
;QALAGVMRSRCTTFVLLLLLPIRAASKHAHNNSKVYLTFETCGGLTNQRIAIVQGLMAASVMHVTAVLPQLNLNGVQRPQEDYREDRSSLVGFSTFYEREAVGAELALLGVHVASVDEERRLGTYPRQPIVIRGKQRSSRWYKQIVAQSLENRSSSPAEAKQPLVLAADCAFLALDMRGDPRLRELFWKVDGTLSSVAPSIREQAAEAVSRLAELSRARGVADGHFNALHVRVESDWVEHCRKWEGGPP
;
A
#
# COMPACT_ATOMS: atom_id res chain seq x y z
N GLN A 1 -48.66 5.86 -50.21
CA GLN A 1 -48.97 6.77 -49.10
C GLN A 1 -47.66 7.42 -48.66
N ALA A 2 -47.37 8.58 -49.24
CA ALA A 2 -46.31 9.46 -48.78
C ALA A 2 -46.96 10.50 -47.85
N LEU A 3 -46.20 11.03 -46.89
CA LEU A 3 -46.20 12.46 -46.55
C LEU A 3 -45.02 12.74 -45.61
N ALA A 4 -44.09 13.53 -46.12
CA ALA A 4 -43.12 14.27 -45.34
C ALA A 4 -43.85 15.33 -44.50
N GLY A 5 -43.46 15.49 -43.24
CA GLY A 5 -43.97 16.50 -42.32
C GLY A 5 -42.83 17.33 -41.74
N VAL A 6 -42.66 18.54 -42.27
CA VAL A 6 -41.82 19.59 -41.72
C VAL A 6 -42.51 20.17 -40.49
N MET A 7 -41.86 20.14 -39.31
CA MET A 7 -42.17 21.04 -38.21
C MET A 7 -41.02 22.01 -37.99
N ARG A 8 -41.28 23.28 -38.31
CA ARG A 8 -40.52 24.42 -37.83
C ARG A 8 -41.10 24.81 -36.47
N SER A 9 -40.26 24.91 -35.45
CA SER A 9 -40.54 25.75 -34.28
C SER A 9 -39.34 26.64 -34.00
N ARG A 10 -39.61 27.96 -34.04
CA ARG A 10 -38.68 29.03 -33.70
C ARG A 10 -38.71 29.22 -32.19
N CYS A 11 -37.80 28.56 -31.47
CA CYS A 11 -37.43 28.98 -30.13
C CYS A 11 -36.07 29.64 -30.19
N THR A 12 -36.09 30.96 -30.08
CA THR A 12 -34.96 31.86 -29.87
C THR A 12 -34.14 31.39 -28.68
N THR A 13 -33.00 30.73 -28.94
CA THR A 13 -32.00 30.46 -27.90
C THR A 13 -31.22 31.75 -27.66
N PHE A 14 -31.54 32.45 -26.57
CA PHE A 14 -30.64 33.43 -26.00
C PHE A 14 -29.38 32.70 -25.51
N VAL A 15 -28.30 32.79 -26.28
CA VAL A 15 -26.96 32.43 -25.80
C VAL A 15 -26.49 33.59 -24.91
N LEU A 16 -26.80 33.51 -23.63
CA LEU A 16 -26.18 34.36 -22.62
C LEU A 16 -24.74 33.89 -22.43
N LEU A 17 -23.83 34.45 -23.21
CA LEU A 17 -22.38 34.38 -22.97
C LEU A 17 -22.09 35.15 -21.68
N LEU A 18 -22.26 34.48 -20.54
CA LEU A 18 -21.67 34.92 -19.28
C LEU A 18 -20.15 34.87 -19.48
N LEU A 19 -19.58 36.04 -19.76
CA LEU A 19 -18.17 36.35 -19.58
C LEU A 19 -17.85 36.22 -18.09
N LEU A 20 -17.76 34.99 -17.60
CA LEU A 20 -17.10 34.71 -16.34
C LEU A 20 -15.66 35.21 -16.51
N PRO A 21 -15.10 35.95 -15.53
CA PRO A 21 -13.71 36.35 -15.59
C PRO A 21 -12.90 35.07 -15.74
N ILE A 22 -12.23 34.95 -16.88
CA ILE A 22 -11.18 33.97 -17.11
C ILE A 22 -10.15 34.30 -16.01
N ARG A 23 -10.24 33.59 -14.88
CA ARG A 23 -9.15 33.58 -13.90
C ARG A 23 -7.95 33.12 -14.71
N ALA A 24 -7.04 34.05 -14.98
CA ALA A 24 -5.77 33.74 -15.59
C ALA A 24 -5.23 32.53 -14.84
N ALA A 25 -5.13 31.40 -15.54
CA ALA A 25 -4.49 30.22 -15.01
C ALA A 25 -3.07 30.66 -14.67
N SER A 26 -2.86 30.96 -13.38
CA SER A 26 -1.55 31.24 -12.84
C SER A 26 -0.67 30.12 -13.35
N LYS A 27 0.32 30.46 -14.19
CA LYS A 27 1.40 29.56 -14.55
C LYS A 27 2.14 29.30 -13.24
N HIS A 28 1.60 28.37 -12.44
CA HIS A 28 2.27 27.83 -11.29
C HIS A 28 3.56 27.25 -11.86
N ALA A 29 4.66 27.97 -11.66
CA ALA A 29 5.99 27.43 -11.81
C ALA A 29 5.95 26.06 -11.14
N HIS A 30 6.10 25.00 -11.94
CA HIS A 30 5.95 23.63 -11.47
C HIS A 30 7.08 23.43 -10.47
N ASN A 31 6.76 23.64 -9.20
CA ASN A 31 7.71 23.56 -8.13
C ASN A 31 8.03 22.07 -8.04
N ASN A 32 9.23 21.68 -8.48
CA ASN A 32 9.71 20.29 -8.58
C ASN A 32 9.88 19.60 -7.21
N SER A 33 9.15 20.05 -6.19
CA SER A 33 9.19 19.51 -4.85
C SER A 33 8.63 18.10 -4.88
N LYS A 34 9.53 17.11 -4.69
CA LYS A 34 9.13 15.70 -4.59
C LYS A 34 8.17 15.51 -3.41
N VAL A 35 7.13 14.71 -3.64
CA VAL A 35 6.19 14.29 -2.61
C VAL A 35 6.43 12.81 -2.31
N TYR A 36 6.44 12.47 -1.03
CA TYR A 36 6.63 11.11 -0.54
C TYR A 36 5.44 10.67 0.30
N LEU A 37 5.12 9.37 0.24
CA LEU A 37 4.17 8.71 1.13
C LEU A 37 4.92 7.69 1.99
N THR A 38 4.97 7.91 3.29
CA THR A 38 5.29 6.87 4.27
C THR A 38 3.98 6.30 4.81
N PHE A 39 3.93 5.00 5.10
CA PHE A 39 2.75 4.38 5.72
C PHE A 39 3.18 3.27 6.67
N GLU A 40 2.31 2.90 7.59
CA GLU A 40 2.55 1.80 8.52
C GLU A 40 1.88 0.50 8.05
N THR A 41 2.40 -0.62 8.55
CA THR A 41 1.71 -1.91 8.54
C THR A 41 1.11 -2.21 9.92
N CYS A 42 0.09 -3.07 9.93
CA CYS A 42 -0.58 -3.52 11.14
C CYS A 42 -1.05 -4.98 10.99
N GLY A 43 -1.21 -5.67 12.11
CA GLY A 43 -1.65 -7.06 12.22
C GLY A 43 -0.55 -8.08 11.93
N GLY A 44 -0.94 -9.35 11.83
CA GLY A 44 -0.07 -10.44 11.41
C GLY A 44 0.47 -10.27 9.98
N LEU A 45 1.43 -11.09 9.57
CA LEU A 45 2.17 -10.90 8.31
C LEU A 45 1.27 -10.79 7.07
N THR A 46 0.17 -11.54 7.01
CA THR A 46 -0.82 -11.44 5.92
C THR A 46 -1.48 -10.05 5.86
N ASN A 47 -1.85 -9.47 7.00
CA ASN A 47 -2.43 -8.13 7.06
C ASN A 47 -1.38 -7.07 6.69
N GLN A 48 -0.13 -7.26 7.11
CA GLN A 48 0.96 -6.38 6.73
C GLN A 48 1.25 -6.42 5.23
N ARG A 49 1.19 -7.60 4.59
CA ARG A 49 1.29 -7.72 3.12
C ARG A 49 0.18 -6.94 2.43
N ILE A 50 -1.07 -7.09 2.87
CA ILE A 50 -2.20 -6.31 2.34
C ILE A 50 -1.97 -4.81 2.55
N ALA A 51 -1.46 -4.39 3.70
CA ALA A 51 -1.12 -3.00 3.98
C ALA A 51 0.00 -2.48 3.04
N ILE A 52 1.03 -3.28 2.77
CA ILE A 52 2.08 -2.96 1.79
C ILE A 52 1.46 -2.71 0.40
N VAL A 53 0.66 -3.67 -0.08
CA VAL A 53 0.02 -3.56 -1.40
C VAL A 53 -0.85 -2.30 -1.48
N GLN A 54 -1.72 -2.09 -0.49
CA GLN A 54 -2.63 -0.95 -0.45
C GLN A 54 -1.90 0.40 -0.30
N GLY A 55 -0.82 0.46 0.49
CA GLY A 55 0.01 1.66 0.64
C GLY A 55 0.75 2.02 -0.65
N LEU A 56 1.29 1.02 -1.36
CA LEU A 56 1.90 1.20 -2.68
C LEU A 56 0.89 1.66 -3.74
N MET A 57 -0.32 1.08 -3.72
CA MET A 57 -1.41 1.53 -4.60
C MET A 57 -1.85 2.97 -4.29
N ALA A 58 -1.93 3.34 -3.01
CA ALA A 58 -2.24 4.72 -2.61
C ALA A 58 -1.17 5.69 -3.15
N ALA A 59 0.11 5.36 -3.01
CA ALA A 59 1.20 6.15 -3.58
C ALA A 59 1.08 6.32 -5.11
N SER A 60 0.73 5.23 -5.81
CA SER A 60 0.49 5.25 -7.26
C SER A 60 -0.66 6.18 -7.65
N VAL A 61 -1.80 6.08 -6.95
CA VAL A 61 -2.99 6.94 -7.17
C VAL A 61 -2.68 8.42 -6.90
N MET A 62 -1.84 8.69 -5.91
CA MET A 62 -1.37 10.02 -5.53
C MET A 62 -0.32 10.58 -6.50
N HIS A 63 0.29 9.74 -7.34
CA HIS A 63 1.48 10.05 -8.15
C HIS A 63 2.66 10.55 -7.30
N VAL A 64 2.92 9.87 -6.18
CA VAL A 64 4.00 10.21 -5.24
C VAL A 64 4.95 9.04 -5.05
N THR A 65 6.12 9.30 -4.48
CA THR A 65 7.11 8.24 -4.21
C THR A 65 6.79 7.55 -2.88
N ALA A 66 6.61 6.23 -2.89
CA ALA A 66 6.39 5.46 -1.68
C ALA A 66 7.70 5.25 -0.91
N VAL A 67 7.64 5.30 0.41
CA VAL A 67 8.70 4.77 1.28
C VAL A 67 8.22 3.42 1.79
N LEU A 68 9.02 2.37 1.56
CA LEU A 68 8.65 1.02 2.00
C LEU A 68 8.58 0.97 3.54
N PRO A 69 7.56 0.31 4.10
CA PRO A 69 7.37 0.32 5.54
C PRO A 69 8.34 -0.64 6.24
N GLN A 70 8.52 -0.42 7.53
CA GLN A 70 9.00 -1.47 8.43
C GLN A 70 7.89 -2.50 8.67
N LEU A 71 8.27 -3.74 8.90
CA LEU A 71 7.36 -4.83 9.25
C LEU A 71 7.48 -5.18 10.73
N ASN A 72 6.37 -5.57 11.34
CA ASN A 72 6.33 -5.99 12.74
C ASN A 72 6.44 -7.51 12.83
N LEU A 73 7.49 -8.03 13.45
CA LEU A 73 7.61 -9.47 13.71
C LEU A 73 6.57 -9.98 14.71
N ASN A 74 6.05 -9.09 15.56
CA ASN A 74 5.04 -9.39 16.56
C ASN A 74 3.75 -8.61 16.30
N GLY A 75 3.11 -8.91 15.18
CA GLY A 75 1.88 -8.25 14.71
C GLY A 75 0.60 -8.58 15.49
N VAL A 76 0.70 -9.02 16.74
CA VAL A 76 -0.46 -9.42 17.54
C VAL A 76 -1.27 -8.19 17.92
N GLN A 77 -2.50 -8.13 17.41
CA GLN A 77 -3.48 -7.11 17.75
C GLN A 77 -4.26 -7.51 18.99
N ARG A 78 -4.47 -6.56 19.91
CA ARG A 78 -5.29 -6.76 21.12
C ARG A 78 -6.67 -6.11 20.94
N PRO A 79 -7.74 -6.87 20.66
CA PRO A 79 -9.07 -6.30 20.40
C PRO A 79 -9.60 -5.47 21.58
N GLN A 80 -9.22 -5.82 22.82
CA GLN A 80 -9.62 -5.12 24.04
C GLN A 80 -8.94 -3.76 24.21
N GLU A 81 -7.87 -3.50 23.44
CA GLU A 81 -7.08 -2.28 23.49
C GLU A 81 -7.19 -1.50 22.17
N ASP A 82 -8.37 -1.47 21.55
CA ASP A 82 -8.58 -0.79 20.25
C ASP A 82 -7.64 -1.32 19.15
N TYR A 83 -7.42 -2.64 19.14
CA TYR A 83 -6.50 -3.32 18.23
C TYR A 83 -5.07 -2.75 18.26
N ARG A 84 -4.62 -2.23 19.42
CA ARG A 84 -3.22 -1.87 19.63
C ARG A 84 -2.30 -3.07 19.42
N GLU A 85 -1.12 -2.76 18.92
CA GLU A 85 -0.05 -3.72 18.64
C GLU A 85 1.21 -3.30 19.36
N ASP A 86 1.95 -4.29 19.85
CA ASP A 86 3.32 -4.06 20.28
C ASP A 86 4.22 -3.85 19.05
N ARG A 87 4.82 -2.67 18.95
CA ARG A 87 5.73 -2.27 17.85
C ARG A 87 7.19 -2.28 18.29
N SER A 88 7.53 -3.00 19.37
CA SER A 88 8.91 -3.14 19.85
C SER A 88 9.81 -3.91 18.87
N SER A 89 9.22 -4.74 18.00
CA SER A 89 9.93 -5.70 17.13
C SER A 89 9.79 -5.36 15.65
N LEU A 90 10.09 -4.11 15.29
CA LEU A 90 10.08 -3.65 13.91
C LEU A 90 11.38 -4.04 13.19
N VAL A 91 11.24 -4.56 11.96
CA VAL A 91 12.34 -4.88 11.06
C VAL A 91 12.17 -4.15 9.73
N GLY A 92 13.28 -3.97 9.01
CA GLY A 92 13.24 -3.34 7.69
C GLY A 92 12.52 -4.20 6.65
N PHE A 93 12.04 -3.57 5.57
CA PHE A 93 11.43 -4.26 4.43
C PHE A 93 12.28 -5.42 3.88
N SER A 94 13.60 -5.19 3.82
CA SER A 94 14.57 -6.15 3.30
C SER A 94 14.70 -7.44 4.12
N THR A 95 14.13 -7.49 5.33
CA THR A 95 14.07 -8.74 6.12
C THR A 95 13.16 -9.78 5.47
N PHE A 96 12.10 -9.35 4.78
CA PHE A 96 11.12 -10.25 4.16
C PHE A 96 11.19 -10.29 2.63
N TYR A 97 11.62 -9.20 1.99
CA TYR A 97 11.56 -9.06 0.54
C TYR A 97 12.87 -8.54 -0.02
N GLU A 98 13.18 -8.86 -1.27
CA GLU A 98 14.31 -8.29 -1.99
C GLU A 98 13.98 -6.87 -2.46
N ARG A 99 14.30 -5.86 -1.63
CA ARG A 99 13.93 -4.45 -1.86
C ARG A 99 14.19 -3.97 -3.30
N GLU A 100 15.38 -4.22 -3.82
CA GLU A 100 15.78 -3.73 -5.15
C GLU A 100 15.01 -4.43 -6.27
N ALA A 101 14.79 -5.74 -6.17
CA ALA A 101 13.99 -6.50 -7.13
C ALA A 101 12.52 -6.03 -7.12
N VAL A 102 11.93 -5.91 -5.92
CA VAL A 102 10.57 -5.38 -5.75
C VAL A 102 10.47 -3.95 -6.30
N GLY A 103 11.44 -3.08 -5.99
CA GLY A 103 11.48 -1.70 -6.48
C GLY A 103 11.56 -1.61 -8.00
N ALA A 104 12.37 -2.46 -8.63
CA ALA A 104 12.49 -2.53 -10.09
C ALA A 104 11.17 -2.99 -10.74
N GLU A 105 10.53 -4.02 -10.20
CA GLU A 105 9.23 -4.50 -10.71
C GLU A 105 8.12 -3.46 -10.52
N LEU A 106 8.07 -2.79 -9.37
CA LEU A 106 7.12 -1.70 -9.10
C LEU A 106 7.31 -0.52 -10.07
N ALA A 107 8.56 -0.19 -10.43
CA ALA A 107 8.84 0.87 -11.38
C ALA A 107 8.25 0.57 -12.78
N LEU A 108 8.21 -0.70 -13.21
CA LEU A 108 7.55 -1.11 -14.46
C LEU A 108 6.03 -0.89 -14.42
N LEU A 109 5.44 -0.84 -13.22
CA LEU A 109 4.04 -0.53 -12.98
C LEU A 109 3.77 0.97 -12.81
N GLY A 110 4.80 1.82 -12.90
CA GLY A 110 4.70 3.25 -12.61
C GLY A 110 4.55 3.55 -11.11
N VAL A 111 4.91 2.61 -10.23
CA VAL A 111 4.94 2.79 -8.78
C VAL A 111 6.38 3.08 -8.37
N HIS A 112 6.65 4.30 -7.94
CA HIS A 112 7.99 4.71 -7.56
C HIS A 112 8.22 4.50 -6.07
N VAL A 113 9.39 3.94 -5.74
CA VAL A 113 9.82 3.68 -4.37
C VAL A 113 11.09 4.49 -4.08
N ALA A 114 11.18 5.06 -2.88
CA ALA A 114 12.35 5.79 -2.44
C ALA A 114 13.56 4.87 -2.30
N SER A 115 14.73 5.34 -2.72
CA SER A 115 16.00 4.69 -2.42
C SER A 115 16.29 4.67 -0.90
N VAL A 116 17.21 3.80 -0.46
CA VAL A 116 17.65 3.75 0.96
C VAL A 116 18.21 5.09 1.42
N ASP A 117 18.94 5.80 0.57
CA ASP A 117 19.50 7.12 0.89
C ASP A 117 18.45 8.23 0.90
N GLU A 118 17.39 8.13 0.08
CA GLU A 118 16.22 8.99 0.20
C GLU A 118 15.50 8.75 1.53
N GLU A 119 15.21 7.50 1.88
CA GLU A 119 14.57 7.13 3.14
C GLU A 119 15.32 7.67 4.37
N ARG A 120 16.65 7.51 4.40
CA ARG A 120 17.50 8.04 5.49
C ARG A 120 17.36 9.56 5.63
N ARG A 121 17.35 10.29 4.50
CA ARG A 121 17.17 11.75 4.49
C ARG A 121 15.76 12.16 4.88
N LEU A 122 14.74 11.41 4.47
CA LEU A 122 13.34 11.68 4.79
C LEU A 122 13.04 11.66 6.29
N GLY A 123 13.86 10.95 7.08
CA GLY A 123 13.80 10.97 8.55
C GLY A 123 14.00 12.34 9.20
N THR A 124 14.62 13.30 8.51
CA THR A 124 14.89 14.65 9.05
C THR A 124 13.82 15.68 8.70
N TYR A 125 12.86 15.35 7.84
CA TYR A 125 11.84 16.29 7.38
C TYR A 125 10.55 16.18 8.21
N PRO A 126 9.82 17.29 8.40
CA PRO A 126 8.50 17.26 9.01
C PRO A 126 7.56 16.33 8.24
N ARG A 127 6.81 15.53 8.98
CA ARG A 127 5.81 14.60 8.43
C ARG A 127 4.42 15.19 8.63
N GLN A 128 3.64 15.26 7.57
CA GLN A 128 2.24 15.64 7.64
C GLN A 128 1.39 14.37 7.82
N PRO A 129 0.74 14.18 8.98
CA PRO A 129 -0.03 12.97 9.24
C PRO A 129 -1.29 12.91 8.36
N ILE A 130 -1.62 11.71 7.87
CA ILE A 130 -2.90 11.40 7.22
C ILE A 130 -3.51 10.15 7.86
N VAL A 131 -4.80 10.21 8.19
CA VAL A 131 -5.49 9.12 8.89
C VAL A 131 -6.32 8.29 7.89
N ILE A 132 -5.84 7.08 7.61
CA ILE A 132 -6.46 6.13 6.68
C ILE A 132 -6.94 4.84 7.37
N ARG A 133 -6.43 4.51 8.57
CA ARG A 133 -6.83 3.30 9.30
C ARG A 133 -8.35 3.20 9.48
N GLY A 134 -8.87 1.99 9.21
CA GLY A 134 -10.28 1.64 9.43
C GLY A 134 -11.26 2.26 8.43
N LYS A 135 -10.80 2.97 7.40
CA LYS A 135 -11.66 3.61 6.40
C LYS A 135 -11.10 3.41 4.99
N GLN A 136 -11.85 2.70 4.15
CA GLN A 136 -11.59 2.67 2.71
C GLN A 136 -11.80 4.07 2.12
N ARG A 137 -10.78 4.60 1.44
CA ARG A 137 -10.82 5.93 0.79
C ARG A 137 -10.82 5.77 -0.73
N SER A 138 -11.58 6.62 -1.42
CA SER A 138 -11.59 6.62 -2.88
C SER A 138 -10.32 7.24 -3.46
N SER A 139 -10.01 6.91 -4.71
CA SER A 139 -8.86 7.51 -5.42
C SER A 139 -8.92 9.05 -5.48
N ARG A 140 -10.13 9.62 -5.51
CA ARG A 140 -10.32 11.08 -5.50
C ARG A 140 -9.84 11.69 -4.18
N TRP A 141 -10.11 11.03 -3.05
CA TRP A 141 -9.71 11.51 -1.73
C TRP A 141 -8.18 11.63 -1.62
N TYR A 142 -7.45 10.62 -2.08
CA TYR A 142 -5.99 10.62 -2.08
C TYR A 142 -5.40 11.77 -2.92
N LYS A 143 -5.95 12.01 -4.11
CA LYS A 143 -5.53 13.14 -4.97
C LYS A 143 -5.81 14.51 -4.33
N GLN A 144 -6.95 14.65 -3.66
CA GLN A 144 -7.32 15.87 -2.94
C GLN A 144 -6.38 16.16 -1.78
N ILE A 145 -5.98 15.13 -1.01
CA ILE A 145 -5.02 15.29 0.09
C ILE A 145 -3.68 15.82 -0.41
N VAL A 146 -3.15 15.30 -1.52
CA VAL A 146 -1.90 15.83 -2.10
C VAL A 146 -2.05 17.29 -2.51
N ALA A 147 -3.12 17.63 -3.23
CA ALA A 147 -3.37 19.00 -3.67
C ALA A 147 -3.47 19.97 -2.49
N GLN A 148 -4.28 19.64 -1.47
CA GLN A 148 -4.43 20.46 -0.27
C GLN A 148 -3.12 20.59 0.51
N SER A 149 -2.33 19.53 0.61
CA SER A 149 -1.05 19.56 1.31
C SER A 149 -0.01 20.44 0.60
N LEU A 150 -0.05 20.47 -0.73
CA LEU A 150 0.78 21.37 -1.52
C LEU A 150 0.30 22.82 -1.43
N GLU A 151 -1.01 23.07 -1.40
CA GLU A 151 -1.61 24.41 -1.24
C GLU A 151 -1.35 25.02 0.15
N ASN A 152 -1.45 24.20 1.21
CA ASN A 152 -1.24 24.64 2.59
C ASN A 152 0.23 24.89 2.93
N ARG A 153 1.13 24.56 2.00
CA ARG A 153 2.56 24.69 2.22
C ARG A 153 2.93 26.18 2.27
N SER A 154 3.68 26.56 3.30
CA SER A 154 4.11 27.95 3.52
C SER A 154 4.69 28.56 2.25
N SER A 155 4.34 29.82 2.00
CA SER A 155 4.90 30.63 0.92
C SER A 155 6.40 30.93 1.09
N SER A 156 7.02 30.47 2.19
CA SER A 156 8.46 30.62 2.42
C SER A 156 9.26 29.90 1.32
N PRO A 157 10.15 30.60 0.59
CA PRO A 157 10.98 30.01 -0.46
C PRO A 157 11.87 28.86 0.02
N ALA A 158 12.24 28.85 1.30
CA ALA A 158 13.06 27.80 1.90
C ALA A 158 12.26 26.50 2.08
N GLU A 159 11.02 26.59 2.55
CA GLU A 159 10.12 25.44 2.71
C GLU A 159 9.65 24.89 1.36
N ALA A 160 9.44 25.78 0.38
CA ALA A 160 9.06 25.41 -0.98
C ALA A 160 10.03 24.41 -1.64
N LYS A 161 11.32 24.43 -1.26
CA LYS A 161 12.35 23.52 -1.80
C LYS A 161 12.43 22.17 -1.10
N GLN A 162 11.87 22.03 0.11
CA GLN A 162 11.94 20.78 0.85
C GLN A 162 11.03 19.72 0.20
N PRO A 163 11.25 18.41 0.39
CA PRO A 163 10.26 17.40 0.06
C PRO A 163 9.02 17.53 0.96
N LEU A 164 7.84 17.18 0.42
CA LEU A 164 6.63 17.00 1.23
C LEU A 164 6.54 15.52 1.63
N VAL A 165 6.41 15.22 2.92
CA VAL A 165 6.30 13.85 3.43
C VAL A 165 4.93 13.65 4.06
N LEU A 166 4.07 12.90 3.38
CA LEU A 166 2.78 12.48 3.89
C LEU A 166 2.95 11.19 4.68
N ALA A 167 2.52 11.19 5.93
CA ALA A 167 2.68 10.05 6.84
C ALA A 167 1.32 9.44 7.16
N ALA A 168 1.00 8.36 6.47
CA ALA A 168 -0.17 7.57 6.76
C ALA A 168 0.06 6.67 7.96
N ASP A 169 -1.01 6.39 8.70
CA ASP A 169 -1.04 5.29 9.65
C ASP A 169 -1.13 3.93 8.91
N CYS A 170 -1.84 2.94 9.44
CA CYS A 170 -1.87 1.63 8.82
C CYS A 170 -2.66 1.64 7.50
N ALA A 171 -2.01 1.21 6.42
CA ALA A 171 -2.61 1.16 5.09
C ALA A 171 -3.52 -0.06 4.83
N PHE A 172 -3.78 -0.90 5.84
CA PHE A 172 -4.65 -2.07 5.71
C PHE A 172 -6.06 -1.66 5.28
N LEU A 173 -6.50 -2.15 4.10
CA LEU A 173 -7.78 -1.82 3.47
C LEU A 173 -8.01 -0.31 3.27
N ALA A 174 -6.95 0.44 2.97
CA ALA A 174 -7.04 1.89 2.89
C ALA A 174 -7.62 2.43 1.57
N LEU A 175 -7.60 1.67 0.47
CA LEU A 175 -8.13 2.09 -0.82
C LEU A 175 -9.45 1.36 -1.14
N ASP A 176 -10.48 2.14 -1.48
CA ASP A 176 -11.73 1.60 -2.00
C ASP A 176 -11.57 1.20 -3.46
N MET A 177 -11.54 -0.11 -3.70
CA MET A 177 -11.41 -0.70 -5.04
C MET A 177 -12.76 -1.10 -5.65
N ARG A 178 -13.87 -0.89 -4.94
CA ARG A 178 -15.19 -1.29 -5.41
C ARG A 178 -15.58 -0.45 -6.63
N GLY A 179 -16.04 -1.12 -7.68
CA GLY A 179 -16.43 -0.47 -8.93
C GLY A 179 -15.27 -0.01 -9.82
N ASP A 180 -14.01 -0.22 -9.42
CA ASP A 180 -12.85 0.10 -10.25
C ASP A 180 -12.06 -1.18 -10.64
N PRO A 181 -12.27 -1.74 -11.85
CA PRO A 181 -11.53 -2.90 -12.31
C PRO A 181 -10.03 -2.64 -12.44
N ARG A 182 -9.60 -1.39 -12.70
CA ARG A 182 -8.19 -1.04 -12.86
C ARG A 182 -7.45 -1.10 -11.53
N LEU A 183 -8.09 -0.66 -10.45
CA LEU A 183 -7.51 -0.79 -9.11
C LEU A 183 -7.39 -2.25 -8.68
N ARG A 184 -8.38 -3.09 -9.00
CA ARG A 184 -8.29 -4.54 -8.73
C ARG A 184 -7.18 -5.20 -9.51
N GLU A 185 -6.99 -4.81 -10.78
CA GLU A 185 -5.86 -5.30 -11.58
C GLU A 185 -4.51 -4.82 -11.00
N LEU A 186 -4.42 -3.54 -10.62
CA LEU A 186 -3.22 -2.99 -9.98
C LEU A 186 -2.90 -3.70 -8.66
N PHE A 187 -3.91 -4.06 -7.86
CA PHE A 187 -3.73 -4.82 -6.62
C PHE A 187 -2.95 -6.11 -6.88
N TRP A 188 -3.40 -6.92 -7.85
CA TRP A 188 -2.74 -8.19 -8.17
C TRP A 188 -1.35 -8.00 -8.77
N LYS A 189 -1.15 -6.96 -9.57
CA LYS A 189 0.18 -6.62 -10.12
C LYS A 189 1.15 -6.23 -9.02
N VAL A 190 0.74 -5.37 -8.10
CA VAL A 190 1.55 -4.94 -6.95
C VAL A 190 1.82 -6.11 -6.01
N ASP A 191 0.81 -6.92 -5.69
CA ASP A 191 0.98 -8.12 -4.86
C ASP A 191 1.96 -9.11 -5.50
N GLY A 192 1.87 -9.29 -6.83
CA GLY A 192 2.78 -10.13 -7.60
C GLY A 192 4.25 -9.74 -7.44
N THR A 193 4.55 -8.45 -7.30
CA THR A 193 5.93 -7.97 -7.06
C THR A 193 6.51 -8.44 -5.72
N LEU A 194 5.66 -8.75 -4.75
CA LEU A 194 6.07 -9.26 -3.43
C LEU A 194 6.38 -10.77 -3.45
N SER A 195 6.46 -11.38 -4.63
CA SER A 195 6.96 -12.74 -4.83
C SER A 195 8.48 -12.82 -4.71
N SER A 196 9.20 -11.70 -4.86
CA SER A 196 10.64 -11.59 -4.66
C SER A 196 11.00 -11.58 -3.17
N VAL A 197 10.89 -12.75 -2.53
CA VAL A 197 11.14 -12.97 -1.09
C VAL A 197 12.64 -12.98 -0.77
N ALA A 198 13.02 -12.44 0.39
CA ALA A 198 14.42 -12.40 0.83
C ALA A 198 15.05 -13.80 0.88
N PRO A 199 16.35 -13.96 0.52
CA PRO A 199 17.03 -15.26 0.50
C PRO A 199 16.91 -16.04 1.80
N SER A 200 17.07 -15.38 2.95
CA SER A 200 16.96 -16.01 4.27
C SER A 200 15.58 -16.62 4.55
N ILE A 201 14.50 -15.99 4.08
CA ILE A 201 13.14 -16.51 4.20
C ILE A 201 12.94 -17.72 3.29
N ARG A 202 13.46 -17.66 2.05
CA ARG A 202 13.40 -18.80 1.12
C ARG A 202 14.17 -20.01 1.66
N GLU A 203 15.36 -19.80 2.21
CA GLU A 203 16.18 -20.85 2.82
C GLU A 203 15.47 -21.51 3.99
N GLN A 204 14.91 -20.71 4.93
CA GLN A 204 14.12 -21.22 6.05
C GLN A 204 12.89 -22.00 5.59
N ALA A 205 12.18 -21.50 4.57
CA ALA A 205 11.03 -22.20 4.01
C ALA A 205 11.45 -23.53 3.35
N ALA A 206 12.56 -23.56 2.61
CA ALA A 206 13.08 -24.76 1.98
C ALA A 206 13.50 -25.81 3.01
N GLU A 207 14.19 -25.39 4.09
CA GLU A 207 14.54 -26.26 5.21
C GLU A 207 13.30 -26.85 5.88
N ALA A 208 12.30 -26.02 6.17
CA ALA A 208 11.04 -26.47 6.78
C ALA A 208 10.31 -27.49 5.90
N VAL A 209 10.21 -27.22 4.59
CA VAL A 209 9.61 -28.15 3.62
C VAL A 209 10.37 -29.48 3.59
N SER A 210 11.71 -29.43 3.53
CA SER A 210 12.55 -30.64 3.51
C SER A 210 12.32 -31.50 4.76
N ARG A 211 12.36 -30.87 5.93
CA ARG A 211 12.15 -31.56 7.22
C ARG A 211 10.76 -32.16 7.33
N LEU A 212 9.73 -31.44 6.89
CA LEU A 212 8.35 -31.95 6.89
C LEU A 212 8.21 -33.14 5.94
N ALA A 213 8.84 -33.10 4.77
CA ALA A 213 8.81 -34.21 3.82
C ALA A 213 9.47 -35.47 4.39
N GLU A 214 10.58 -35.33 5.11
CA GLU A 214 11.23 -36.44 5.83
C GLU A 214 10.33 -37.03 6.92
N LEU A 215 9.71 -36.19 7.75
CA LEU A 215 8.79 -36.63 8.80
C LEU A 215 7.55 -37.35 8.23
N SER A 216 7.02 -36.86 7.11
CA SER A 216 5.87 -37.46 6.45
C SER A 216 6.19 -38.88 5.95
N ARG A 217 7.35 -39.05 5.30
CA ARG A 217 7.84 -40.36 4.84
C ARG A 217 8.06 -41.31 6.03
N ALA A 218 8.70 -40.82 7.09
CA ALA A 218 8.98 -41.64 8.28
C ALA A 218 7.71 -42.14 8.99
N ARG A 219 6.59 -41.39 8.90
CA ARG A 219 5.31 -41.79 9.47
C ARG A 219 4.43 -42.63 8.53
N GLY A 220 4.81 -42.78 7.26
CA GLY A 220 4.02 -43.52 6.25
C GLY A 220 2.66 -42.88 5.93
N VAL A 221 2.44 -41.60 6.27
CA VAL A 221 1.13 -40.92 6.15
C VAL A 221 0.93 -40.31 4.76
N ALA A 222 2.02 -39.86 4.14
CA ALA A 222 2.08 -39.40 2.76
C ALA A 222 3.55 -39.46 2.31
N ASP A 223 3.82 -39.77 1.05
CA ASP A 223 5.16 -39.98 0.46
C ASP A 223 6.07 -38.72 0.44
N GLY A 224 5.91 -37.80 1.40
CA GLY A 224 6.61 -36.52 1.48
C GLY A 224 5.84 -35.37 0.84
N HIS A 225 4.61 -35.61 0.37
CA HIS A 225 3.80 -34.61 -0.33
C HIS A 225 2.84 -33.89 0.60
N PHE A 226 2.66 -32.59 0.36
CA PHE A 226 1.69 -31.73 1.03
C PHE A 226 0.91 -30.96 -0.03
N ASN A 227 -0.40 -30.76 0.20
CA ASN A 227 -1.22 -29.94 -0.70
C ASN A 227 -0.90 -28.44 -0.55
N ALA A 228 -0.58 -28.00 0.66
CA ALA A 228 -0.16 -26.64 0.98
C ALA A 228 0.64 -26.63 2.29
N LEU A 229 1.63 -25.74 2.37
CA LEU A 229 2.33 -25.42 3.60
C LEU A 229 2.09 -23.95 3.94
N HIS A 230 1.43 -23.69 5.06
CA HIS A 230 1.25 -22.35 5.59
C HIS A 230 2.20 -22.18 6.78
N VAL A 231 3.30 -21.46 6.56
CA VAL A 231 4.28 -21.16 7.60
C VAL A 231 3.85 -19.90 8.34
N ARG A 232 3.78 -20.00 9.66
CA ARG A 232 3.51 -18.90 10.58
C ARG A 232 4.65 -18.81 11.58
N VAL A 233 5.10 -17.58 11.86
CA VAL A 233 6.25 -17.32 12.75
C VAL A 233 5.86 -16.48 13.96
N GLU A 234 4.60 -16.07 14.04
CA GLU A 234 4.10 -15.26 15.15
C GLU A 234 4.03 -16.09 16.45
N SER A 235 4.43 -15.49 17.58
CA SER A 235 4.58 -16.20 18.85
C SER A 235 3.27 -16.77 19.40
N ASP A 236 2.15 -16.09 19.13
CA ASP A 236 0.81 -16.56 19.49
C ASP A 236 0.45 -17.87 18.77
N TRP A 237 0.93 -18.07 17.55
CA TRP A 237 0.77 -19.33 16.82
C TRP A 237 1.62 -20.44 17.39
N VAL A 238 2.85 -20.15 17.80
CA VAL A 238 3.70 -21.13 18.50
C VAL A 238 3.03 -21.56 19.80
N GLU A 239 2.48 -20.62 20.58
CA GLU A 239 1.73 -20.94 21.79
C GLU A 239 0.45 -21.73 21.48
N HIS A 240 -0.27 -21.37 20.42
CA HIS A 240 -1.44 -22.11 19.96
C HIS A 240 -1.07 -23.55 19.62
N CYS A 241 -0.02 -23.80 18.84
CA CYS A 241 0.45 -25.13 18.46
C CYS A 241 0.79 -26.00 19.68
N ARG A 242 1.43 -25.45 20.71
CA ARG A 242 1.74 -26.19 21.95
C ARG A 242 0.49 -26.74 22.64
N LYS A 243 -0.66 -26.07 22.50
CA LYS A 243 -1.94 -26.56 23.06
C LYS A 243 -2.42 -27.84 22.37
N TRP A 244 -2.03 -28.07 21.13
CA TRP A 244 -2.35 -29.29 20.37
C TRP A 244 -1.36 -30.44 20.65
N GLU A 245 -0.12 -30.13 21.01
CA GLU A 245 0.89 -31.14 21.37
C GLU A 245 0.59 -31.86 22.69
N GLY A 246 -0.20 -31.23 23.58
CA GLY A 246 -0.64 -31.80 24.85
C GLY A 246 -2.02 -32.47 24.83
N GLY A 247 -2.68 -32.60 23.68
CA GLY A 247 -3.98 -33.27 23.55
C GLY A 247 -3.88 -34.80 23.77
N PRO A 248 -4.96 -35.47 24.23
CA PRO A 248 -4.94 -36.92 24.38
C PRO A 248 -4.68 -37.60 23.02
N PRO A 249 -3.93 -38.73 23.02
CA PRO A 249 -3.54 -39.45 21.81
C PRO A 249 -4.73 -39.97 21.01
#